data_AF-A0AAN7Z6U7-F1
#
_entry.id   AF-A0AAN7Z6U7-F1
#
_cell.length_a   1.000
_cell.length_b   1.000
_cell.length_c   1.000
_cell.angle_alpha   90.00
_cell.angle_beta   90.00
_cell.angle_gamma   90.00
#
_symmetry.space_group_name_H-M   'P 1'
#
loop_
_entity.id
_entity.type
_entity.pdbx_description
1 polymer ?
#
loop_
_entity_poly.entity_id
_entity_poly.type
_entity_poly.pdbx_seq_one_letter_code
_entity_poly.pdbx_strand_id
1 'polypeptide(L)'
;MATATLVSRPLPSLPEGWSAEKDFKPIGAITTSTQRTIEPVGPHFLAHARRARHKRTFSEDDRIQAQERAQKVEKDDESDESEPEDPMMLQREAKDWKVR
;
A
#
# COMPACT_ATOMS: atom_id res chain seq x y z
N MET A 1 -3.04 4.58 4.91
CA MET A 1 -4.19 3.90 5.55
C MET A 1 -5.33 4.88 5.60
N ALA A 2 -6.46 4.58 4.97
CA ALA A 2 -7.64 5.42 5.08
C ALA A 2 -8.22 5.25 6.49
N THR A 3 -8.29 6.33 7.27
CA THR A 3 -8.91 6.33 8.59
C THR A 3 -10.40 6.63 8.43
N ALA A 4 -11.26 5.80 9.00
CA ALA A 4 -12.69 6.08 9.03
C ALA A 4 -12.96 7.22 10.01
N THR A 5 -13.59 8.30 9.53
CA THR A 5 -13.99 9.42 10.37
C THR A 5 -15.27 9.04 11.13
N LEU A 6 -15.22 9.00 12.45
CA LEU A 6 -16.39 8.78 13.30
C LEU A 6 -17.10 10.10 13.57
N VAL A 7 -18.40 10.15 13.28
CA VAL A 7 -19.24 11.31 13.52
C VAL A 7 -20.37 10.92 14.47
N SER A 8 -20.41 11.53 15.65
CA SER A 8 -21.43 11.27 16.68
C SER A 8 -22.74 12.01 16.39
N ARG A 9 -23.33 11.78 15.22
CA ARG A 9 -24.63 12.33 14.83
C ARG A 9 -25.53 11.21 14.32
N PRO A 10 -26.81 11.16 14.75
CA PRO A 10 -27.74 10.14 14.27
C PRO A 10 -28.10 10.38 12.80
N LEU A 11 -28.33 9.30 12.07
CA LEU A 11 -28.89 9.35 10.73
C LEU A 11 -30.41 9.61 10.79
N PRO A 12 -31.01 10.24 9.76
CA PRO A 12 -32.46 10.37 9.66
C PRO A 12 -33.16 9.01 9.59
N SER A 13 -34.36 8.91 10.16
CA SER A 13 -35.22 7.73 10.03
C SER A 13 -35.73 7.55 8.60
N LEU A 14 -35.89 6.31 8.17
CA LEU A 14 -36.47 5.99 6.87
C LEU A 14 -37.98 6.32 6.85
N PRO A 15 -38.50 7.01 5.83
CA PRO A 15 -39.92 7.30 5.74
C PRO A 15 -40.72 6.05 5.36
N GLU A 16 -41.97 6.00 5.83
CA GLU A 16 -42.92 4.94 5.47
C GLU A 16 -43.20 4.97 3.95
N GLY A 17 -42.98 3.83 3.27
CA GLY A 17 -43.22 3.70 1.83
C GLY A 17 -42.01 3.97 0.92
N TRP A 18 -40.81 4.16 1.48
CA TRP A 18 -39.60 4.22 0.65
C TRP A 18 -39.25 2.85 0.06
N SER A 19 -39.08 2.79 -1.26
CA SER A 19 -38.66 1.60 -1.99
C SER A 19 -37.75 1.99 -3.17
N ALA A 20 -36.71 1.21 -3.38
CA ALA A 20 -35.78 1.34 -4.49
C ALA A 20 -35.17 -0.03 -4.84
N GLU A 21 -34.66 -0.18 -6.06
CA GLU A 21 -33.93 -1.38 -6.44
C GLU A 21 -32.64 -1.49 -5.59
N LYS A 22 -32.48 -2.59 -4.87
CA LYS A 22 -31.32 -2.86 -3.97
C LYS A 22 -31.07 -1.75 -2.95
N ASP A 23 -32.14 -1.10 -2.46
CA ASP A 23 -32.05 0.00 -1.49
C ASP A 23 -31.19 1.18 -1.96
N PHE A 24 -31.12 1.42 -3.28
CA PHE A 24 -30.40 2.58 -3.82
C PHE A 24 -31.21 3.28 -4.92
N LYS A 25 -31.52 4.56 -4.69
CA LYS A 25 -32.16 5.42 -5.68
C LYS A 25 -31.17 6.49 -6.15
N PRO A 26 -30.59 6.38 -7.37
CA PRO A 26 -29.75 7.44 -7.91
C PRO A 26 -30.63 8.67 -8.22
N ILE A 27 -30.34 9.80 -7.56
CA ILE A 27 -31.09 11.06 -7.76
C ILE A 27 -30.41 11.94 -8.81
N GLY A 28 -29.08 11.85 -8.94
CA GLY A 28 -28.30 12.65 -9.88
C GLY A 28 -26.87 12.16 -10.04
N ALA A 29 -26.14 12.83 -10.93
CA ALA A 29 -24.73 12.56 -11.20
C ALA A 29 -23.89 13.82 -10.97
N ILE A 30 -22.60 13.62 -10.70
CA ILE A 30 -21.64 14.72 -10.54
C ILE A 30 -21.37 15.34 -11.92
N THR A 31 -21.54 16.66 -12.04
CA THR A 31 -21.21 17.43 -13.25
C THR A 31 -19.71 17.74 -13.32
N THR A 32 -19.25 18.34 -14.42
CA THR A 32 -17.82 18.62 -14.64
C THR A 32 -17.20 19.43 -13.50
N SER A 33 -16.09 18.93 -12.95
CA SER A 33 -15.35 19.57 -11.86
C SER A 33 -14.23 20.47 -12.38
N THR A 34 -13.79 21.41 -11.54
CA THR A 34 -12.62 22.26 -11.84
C THR A 34 -11.34 21.45 -11.81
N GLN A 35 -10.57 21.50 -12.90
CA GLN A 35 -9.25 20.87 -12.97
C GLN A 35 -8.22 21.72 -12.22
N ARG A 36 -7.43 21.08 -11.35
CA ARG A 36 -6.34 21.72 -10.59
C ARG A 36 -5.10 20.85 -10.66
N THR A 37 -3.94 21.51 -10.67
CA THR A 37 -2.63 20.85 -10.58
C THR A 37 -2.38 20.40 -9.14
N ILE A 38 -1.82 19.20 -8.99
CA ILE A 38 -1.40 18.63 -7.71
C ILE A 38 0.13 18.52 -7.68
N GLU A 39 0.72 18.65 -6.50
CA GLU A 39 2.17 18.53 -6.33
C GLU A 39 2.64 17.08 -6.56
N PRO A 40 3.73 16.86 -7.32
CA PRO A 40 4.17 15.53 -7.72
C PRO A 40 5.01 14.84 -6.64
N VAL A 41 4.52 14.83 -5.40
CA VAL A 41 5.28 14.38 -4.23
C VAL A 41 4.53 13.33 -3.41
N GLY A 42 5.31 12.44 -2.79
CA GLY A 42 4.82 11.47 -1.83
C GLY A 42 4.27 10.17 -2.43
N PRO A 43 4.10 9.14 -1.58
CA PRO A 43 3.76 7.78 -2.02
C PRO A 43 2.39 7.69 -2.72
N HIS A 44 1.42 8.51 -2.31
CA HIS A 44 0.08 8.50 -2.89
C HIS A 44 0.03 9.08 -4.31
N PHE A 45 0.84 10.12 -4.57
CA PHE A 45 0.99 10.66 -5.92
C PHE A 45 1.64 9.63 -6.84
N LEU A 46 2.70 8.95 -6.37
CA LEU A 46 3.36 7.89 -7.15
C LEU A 46 2.40 6.74 -7.48
N ALA A 47 1.56 6.33 -6.53
CA ALA A 47 0.52 5.32 -6.78
C ALA A 47 -0.53 5.80 -7.82
N HIS A 48 -0.96 7.06 -7.72
CA HIS A 48 -1.85 7.67 -8.72
C HIS A 48 -1.20 7.70 -10.12
N ALA A 49 0.05 8.15 -10.22
CA ALA A 49 0.79 8.20 -11.48
C ALA A 49 0.98 6.81 -12.09
N ARG A 50 1.28 5.79 -11.27
CA ARG A 50 1.38 4.39 -11.73
C ARG A 50 0.05 3.90 -12.32
N ARG A 51 -1.06 4.11 -11.61
CA ARG A 51 -2.40 3.74 -12.11
C ARG A 51 -2.76 4.46 -13.40
N ALA A 52 -2.47 5.77 -13.49
CA ALA A 52 -2.72 6.56 -14.69
C ALA A 52 -1.91 6.06 -15.90
N ARG A 53 -0.64 5.68 -15.70
CA ARG A 53 0.23 5.14 -16.75
C ARG A 53 -0.22 3.76 -17.24
N HIS A 54 -0.60 2.87 -16.31
CA HIS A 54 -0.93 1.48 -16.63
C HIS A 54 -2.43 1.23 -16.85
N LYS A 55 -3.28 2.25 -16.74
CA LYS A 55 -4.76 2.16 -16.81
C LYS A 55 -5.34 1.12 -15.85
N ARG A 56 -4.71 0.95 -14.69
CA ARG A 56 -5.09 -0.03 -13.67
C ARG A 56 -6.13 0.53 -12.71
N THR A 57 -7.01 -0.33 -12.24
CA THR A 57 -7.92 0.03 -11.14
C THR A 57 -7.18 0.06 -9.80
N PHE A 58 -7.78 0.68 -8.78
CA PHE A 58 -7.20 0.75 -7.44
C PHE A 58 -6.93 -0.65 -6.86
N SER A 59 -7.90 -1.57 -6.97
CA SER A 59 -7.78 -2.93 -6.44
C SER A 59 -6.81 -3.81 -7.21
N GLU A 60 -6.55 -3.50 -8.47
CA GLU A 60 -5.58 -4.18 -9.31
C GLU A 60 -4.15 -3.73 -8.98
N ASP A 61 -3.90 -2.42 -8.91
CA ASP A 61 -2.58 -1.89 -8.58
C ASP A 61 -2.15 -2.32 -7.17
N ASP A 62 -3.07 -2.32 -6.20
CA ASP A 62 -2.79 -2.79 -4.84
C ASP A 62 -2.40 -4.27 -4.79
N ARG A 63 -3.05 -5.13 -5.59
CA ARG A 63 -2.70 -6.56 -5.70
C ARG A 63 -1.30 -6.74 -6.29
N ILE A 64 -0.99 -5.99 -7.35
CA ILE A 64 0.32 -6.08 -8.01
C ILE A 64 1.43 -5.54 -7.09
N GLN A 65 1.18 -4.44 -6.40
CA GLN A 65 2.14 -3.91 -5.41
C GLN A 65 2.35 -4.86 -4.24
N ALA A 66 1.30 -5.56 -3.79
CA ALA A 66 1.44 -6.59 -2.77
C ALA A 66 2.31 -7.76 -3.27
N GLN A 67 2.10 -8.21 -4.52
CA GLN A 67 2.89 -9.26 -5.15
C GLN A 67 4.36 -8.85 -5.35
N GLU A 68 4.60 -7.64 -5.89
CA GLU A 68 5.95 -7.10 -6.08
C GLU A 68 6.70 -6.96 -4.76
N ARG A 69 6.02 -6.54 -3.69
CA ARG A 69 6.60 -6.46 -2.35
C ARG A 69 6.92 -7.85 -1.79
N ALA A 70 6.01 -8.81 -1.91
CA ALA A 70 6.24 -10.18 -1.46
C ALA A 70 7.42 -10.83 -2.20
N GLN A 71 7.48 -10.70 -3.53
CA GLN A 71 8.59 -11.21 -4.33
C GLN A 71 9.92 -10.50 -4.00
N LYS A 72 9.88 -9.20 -3.71
CA LYS A 72 11.10 -8.48 -3.28
C LYS A 72 11.62 -9.02 -1.95
N VAL A 73 10.74 -9.32 -0.99
CA VAL A 73 11.16 -9.93 0.29
C VAL A 73 11.80 -11.31 0.04
N GLU A 74 11.19 -12.17 -0.78
CA GLU A 74 11.77 -13.48 -1.12
C GLU A 74 13.15 -13.37 -1.77
N LYS A 75 13.37 -12.35 -2.63
CA LYS A 75 14.68 -12.12 -3.25
C LYS A 75 15.72 -11.50 -2.32
N ASP A 76 15.31 -10.65 -1.38
CA ASP A 76 16.22 -10.12 -0.35
C ASP A 76 16.74 -11.26 0.54
N ASP A 77 15.89 -12.23 0.90
CA ASP A 77 16.27 -13.41 1.70
C ASP A 77 17.26 -14.34 0.96
N GLU A 78 17.28 -14.32 -0.37
CA GLU A 78 18.18 -15.11 -1.22
C GLU A 78 19.51 -14.39 -1.52
N SER A 79 19.61 -13.11 -1.17
CA SER A 79 20.77 -12.24 -1.41
C SER A 79 21.65 -11.97 -0.18
N ASP A 80 21.36 -12.63 0.95
CA ASP A 80 22.37 -12.89 1.97
C ASP A 80 23.27 -14.04 1.44
N GLU A 81 24.04 -13.70 0.41
CA GLU A 81 25.17 -14.50 -0.01
C GLU A 81 26.13 -14.50 1.19
N SER A 82 26.04 -15.54 2.02
CA SER A 82 26.98 -15.81 3.10
C SER A 82 28.38 -15.69 2.51
N GLU A 83 29.03 -14.56 2.78
CA GLU A 83 30.43 -14.38 2.44
C GLU A 83 31.16 -15.63 2.94
N PRO A 84 32.08 -16.22 2.16
CA PRO A 84 32.79 -17.41 2.60
C PRO A 84 33.56 -17.07 3.87
N GLU A 85 33.01 -17.47 5.02
CA GLU A 85 33.69 -17.36 6.30
C GLU A 85 35.00 -18.11 6.17
N ASP A 86 36.12 -17.39 6.27
CA ASP A 86 37.44 -17.98 6.19
C ASP A 86 37.56 -19.03 7.32
N PRO A 87 37.73 -20.33 7.00
CA PRO A 87 37.74 -21.41 8.01
C PRO A 87 38.87 -21.24 9.03
N MET A 88 39.85 -20.36 8.78
CA MET A 88 40.86 -19.96 9.76
C MET A 88 40.30 -19.09 10.90
N MET A 89 39.21 -18.34 10.69
CA MET A 89 38.56 -17.53 11.73
C MET A 89 37.87 -18.40 12.80
N LEU A 90 37.33 -19.55 12.42
CA LEU A 90 36.66 -20.49 13.32
C LEU A 90 37.63 -21.26 14.23
N GLN A 91 38.92 -21.32 13.84
CA GLN A 91 39.98 -22.01 14.60
C GLN A 91 40.72 -21.08 15.57
N ARG A 92 40.40 -19.78 15.59
CA ARG A 92 41.01 -18.83 16.52
C ARG A 92 40.40 -19.01 17.91
N GLU A 93 41.23 -19.34 18.90
CA GLU A 93 40.78 -19.41 20.28
C GLU A 93 40.35 -18.03 20.79
N ALA A 94 39.33 -17.97 21.65
CA ALA A 94 38.81 -16.77 22.30
C ALA A 94 39.80 -16.09 23.27
N LYS A 95 41.11 -16.27 23.08
CA LYS A 95 42.19 -15.56 23.76
C LYS A 95 42.92 -14.57 22.85
N ASP A 96 42.87 -14.75 21.53
CA ASP A 96 43.60 -13.92 20.56
C ASP A 96 42.87 -12.63 20.16
N TRP A 97 41.57 -12.53 20.43
CA TRP A 97 40.75 -11.32 20.21
C TRP A 97 41.13 -10.11 21.07
N LYS A 98 42.04 -10.27 22.03
CA LYS A 98 42.41 -9.23 23.01
C LYS A 98 43.93 -9.08 23.11
N VAL A 99 44.59 -8.93 21.97
CA VAL A 99 45.92 -8.32 21.93
C VAL A 99 45.75 -6.81 21.74
N ARG A 100 46.36 -6.07 22.65
CA ARG A 100 46.22 -4.64 22.97
C ARG A 100 46.36 -3.69 21.78
#